data_AF-A0A767WF77-F1
#
_entry.id   AF-A0A767WF77-F1
#
_cell.length_a   1.000
_cell.length_b   1.000
_cell.length_c   1.000
_cell.angle_alpha   90.00
_cell.angle_beta   90.00
_cell.angle_gamma   90.00
#
_symmetry.space_group_name_H-M   'P 1'
#
loop_
_entity.id
_entity.type
_entity.pdbx_description
1 polymer ?
#
loop_
_entity_poly.entity_id
_entity_poly.type
_entity_poly.pdbx_seq_one_letter_code
_entity_poly.pdbx_strand_id
1 'polypeptide(L)'
;MSKFKFNAVIVGLFLLLGGCSSGMQSNNGSSSDVGTAWGGDVHSSVQSVSVERADREPAEMVIINYSTQYPSGYDKVYSIRISDLEYAVRDANFNSIPITRRYNASMGQWQYSIPARSGMNYQLYIRNYSHDTNYEIVA
;
A
#
# COMPACT_ATOMS: atom_id res chain seq x y z
N MET A 1 20.94 46.04 48.49
CA MET A 1 19.67 46.83 48.39
C MET A 1 19.92 47.88 47.30
N SER A 2 19.15 48.10 46.24
CA SER A 2 17.76 47.82 45.84
C SER A 2 17.73 47.43 44.33
N LYS A 3 16.89 46.52 43.80
CA LYS A 3 15.44 46.65 43.45
C LYS A 3 15.11 48.01 42.79
N PHE A 4 14.38 48.18 41.68
CA PHE A 4 13.79 47.33 40.63
C PHE A 4 13.14 48.30 39.60
N LYS A 5 13.06 47.91 38.32
CA LYS A 5 11.99 48.19 37.30
C LYS A 5 11.66 49.63 36.90
N PHE A 6 11.65 49.90 35.59
CA PHE A 6 10.45 49.84 34.73
C PHE A 6 10.86 50.13 33.28
N ASN A 7 10.44 49.32 32.31
CA ASN A 7 10.17 49.80 30.96
C ASN A 7 9.00 48.98 30.40
N ALA A 8 7.96 49.73 30.05
CA ALA A 8 6.66 49.27 29.54
C ALA A 8 6.83 48.63 28.14
N VAL A 9 6.30 47.42 27.93
CA VAL A 9 5.02 47.13 27.22
C VAL A 9 4.86 47.93 25.92
N ILE A 10 4.87 47.24 24.77
CA ILE A 10 3.77 47.19 23.78
C ILE A 10 4.25 46.51 22.47
N VAL A 11 3.62 45.36 22.18
CA VAL A 11 3.24 44.83 20.85
C VAL A 11 4.34 44.28 19.94
N GLY A 12 4.58 42.98 20.13
CA GLY A 12 4.94 42.02 19.08
C GLY A 12 4.03 40.80 19.21
N LEU A 13 2.72 41.05 19.19
CA LEU A 13 1.66 40.04 19.15
C LEU A 13 1.72 39.31 17.80
N PHE A 14 1.45 38.01 17.83
CA PHE A 14 1.45 37.02 16.73
C PHE A 14 2.78 36.31 16.47
N LEU A 15 2.99 35.21 17.21
CA LEU A 15 3.07 33.86 16.65
C LEU A 15 2.84 32.81 17.76
N LEU A 16 1.75 32.98 18.50
CA LEU A 16 1.06 31.86 19.15
C LEU A 16 0.33 31.09 18.05
N LEU A 17 1.04 30.20 17.37
CA LEU A 17 0.44 29.01 16.79
C LEU A 17 0.99 27.82 17.57
N GLY A 18 0.39 27.64 18.75
CA GLY A 18 0.30 26.31 19.34
C GLY A 18 -0.41 25.41 18.33
N GLY A 19 0.37 24.61 17.61
CA GLY A 19 -0.13 23.42 16.95
C GLY A 19 -0.43 22.36 18.00
N CYS A 20 -1.57 22.50 18.67
CA CYS A 20 -2.21 21.37 19.31
C CYS A 20 -2.97 20.55 18.26
N SER A 21 -3.02 19.24 18.53
CA SER A 21 -3.75 18.17 17.83
C SER A 21 -3.01 17.55 16.62
N SER A 22 -2.87 16.23 16.53
CA SER A 22 -3.48 15.14 17.28
C SER A 22 -2.40 14.15 17.72
N GLY A 23 -2.40 13.79 19.01
CA GLY A 23 -1.74 12.54 19.39
C GLY A 23 -2.37 11.44 18.54
N MET A 24 -1.55 10.66 17.85
CA MET A 24 -2.01 9.41 17.27
C MET A 24 -2.67 8.64 18.39
N GLN A 25 -3.99 8.61 18.35
CA GLN A 25 -4.79 7.77 19.22
C GLN A 25 -4.39 6.36 18.84
N SER A 26 -3.48 5.79 19.63
CA SER A 26 -3.13 4.37 19.58
C SER A 26 -4.44 3.63 19.70
N ASN A 27 -4.92 3.14 18.56
CA ASN A 27 -6.06 2.27 18.53
C ASN A 27 -5.59 0.98 19.18
N ASN A 28 -5.89 0.78 20.47
CA ASN A 28 -5.72 -0.49 21.18
C ASN A 28 -6.75 -1.52 20.68
N GLY A 29 -6.82 -1.71 19.37
CA GLY A 29 -7.18 -2.99 18.80
C GLY A 29 -5.89 -3.79 18.68
N SER A 30 -5.92 -5.08 19.01
CA SER A 30 -4.83 -6.01 18.75
C SER A 30 -4.61 -6.13 17.23
N SER A 31 -3.95 -5.13 16.65
CA SER A 31 -3.38 -5.18 15.32
C SER A 31 -2.32 -6.26 15.37
N SER A 32 -2.61 -7.41 14.76
CA SER A 32 -1.56 -8.36 14.43
C SER A 32 -0.60 -7.59 13.52
N ASP A 33 0.63 -7.32 13.98
CA ASP A 33 1.69 -6.72 13.18
C ASP A 33 1.95 -7.59 11.95
N VAL A 34 1.19 -7.33 10.89
CA VAL A 34 1.39 -7.85 9.54
C VAL A 34 1.97 -6.70 8.73
N GLY A 35 3.24 -6.41 9.03
CA GLY A 35 4.01 -5.45 8.25
C GLY A 35 4.20 -5.99 6.84
N THR A 36 3.72 -5.24 5.85
CA THR A 36 4.25 -5.34 4.50
C THR A 36 5.40 -4.36 4.44
N ALA A 37 6.63 -4.84 4.23
CA ALA A 37 7.73 -3.96 3.87
C ALA A 37 7.56 -3.54 2.40
N TRP A 38 6.51 -2.78 2.08
CA TRP A 38 6.50 -2.01 0.84
C TRP A 38 7.59 -0.95 0.99
N GLY A 39 8.68 -1.10 0.22
CA GLY A 39 9.93 -0.36 0.40
C GLY A 39 11.18 -1.22 0.59
N GLY A 40 11.07 -2.55 0.61
CA GLY A 40 12.19 -3.41 0.23
C GLY A 40 12.39 -3.34 -1.28
N ASP A 41 13.65 -3.22 -1.74
CA ASP A 41 14.05 -3.00 -3.14
C ASP A 41 13.02 -3.46 -4.20
N VAL A 42 12.45 -2.51 -4.95
CA VAL A 42 11.72 -2.83 -6.18
C VAL A 42 12.75 -3.29 -7.21
N HIS A 43 12.96 -4.60 -7.29
CA HIS A 43 13.84 -5.17 -8.30
C HIS A 43 13.12 -5.18 -9.65
N SER A 44 13.41 -4.18 -10.47
CA SER A 44 13.02 -4.14 -11.88
C SER A 44 14.25 -4.45 -12.74
N SER A 45 14.11 -5.34 -13.72
CA SER A 45 15.10 -5.48 -14.80
C SER A 45 15.16 -4.24 -15.69
N VAL A 46 14.13 -3.39 -15.63
CA VAL A 46 14.03 -2.09 -16.30
C VAL A 46 14.44 -1.00 -15.31
N GLN A 47 15.65 -0.48 -15.45
CA GLN A 47 16.22 0.52 -14.54
C GLN A 47 15.71 1.95 -14.81
N SER A 48 15.38 2.25 -16.06
CA SER A 48 14.79 3.53 -16.46
C SER A 48 14.12 3.39 -17.82
N VAL A 49 12.94 3.97 -17.97
CA VAL A 49 12.24 4.13 -19.23
C VAL A 49 11.74 5.56 -19.31
N SER A 50 12.02 6.25 -20.41
CA SER A 50 11.43 7.57 -20.69
C SER A 50 10.01 7.34 -21.18
N VAL A 51 9.04 7.56 -20.31
CA VAL A 51 7.61 7.40 -20.61
C VAL A 51 6.84 8.62 -20.15
N GLU A 52 5.85 9.03 -20.94
CA GLU A 52 4.84 10.01 -20.56
C GLU A 52 3.52 9.27 -20.36
N ARG A 53 2.79 9.58 -19.28
CA ARG A 53 1.49 8.96 -19.03
C ARG A 53 0.53 9.37 -20.13
N ALA A 54 -0.09 8.37 -20.76
CA ALA A 54 -1.16 8.61 -21.72
C ALA A 54 -2.39 9.22 -21.02
N ASP A 55 -2.71 8.75 -19.81
CA ASP A 55 -3.87 9.18 -19.02
C ASP A 55 -3.49 9.44 -17.56
N ARG A 56 -4.27 10.32 -16.90
CA ARG A 56 -4.10 10.63 -15.47
C ARG A 56 -4.56 9.48 -14.58
N GLU A 57 -5.68 8.86 -14.95
CA GLU A 57 -6.30 7.77 -14.20
C GLU A 57 -5.63 6.44 -14.54
N PRO A 58 -5.52 5.50 -13.59
CA PRO A 58 -4.97 4.18 -13.88
C PRO A 58 -5.86 3.46 -14.88
N ALA A 59 -5.24 2.87 -15.91
CA ALA A 59 -5.95 2.02 -16.87
C ALA A 59 -6.57 0.78 -16.19
N GLU A 60 -5.95 0.32 -15.10
CA GLU A 60 -6.40 -0.85 -14.35
C GLU A 60 -6.05 -0.72 -12.86
N MET A 61 -6.90 -1.24 -11.98
CA MET A 61 -6.66 -1.32 -10.55
C MET A 61 -6.99 -2.72 -10.03
N VAL A 62 -6.05 -3.32 -9.30
CA VAL A 62 -6.22 -4.61 -8.64
C VAL A 62 -5.98 -4.46 -7.16
N ILE A 63 -6.95 -4.86 -6.34
CA ILE A 63 -6.85 -4.81 -4.88
C ILE A 63 -6.68 -6.21 -4.34
N ILE A 64 -5.51 -6.48 -3.75
CA ILE A 64 -5.20 -7.73 -3.07
C ILE A 64 -5.08 -7.43 -1.57
N ASN A 65 -6.01 -7.96 -0.78
CA ASN A 65 -6.04 -7.73 0.66
C ASN A 65 -5.12 -8.72 1.40
N TYR A 66 -4.62 -8.33 2.56
CA TYR A 66 -3.91 -9.21 3.47
C TYR A 66 -4.86 -9.60 4.60
N SER A 67 -4.92 -10.89 4.93
CA SER A 67 -5.79 -11.37 6.00
C SER A 67 -5.10 -12.44 6.84
N THR A 68 -5.16 -12.27 8.17
CA THR A 68 -4.80 -13.33 9.13
C THR A 68 -5.86 -14.42 9.19
N GLN A 69 -7.09 -14.12 8.76
CA GLN A 69 -8.16 -15.08 8.64
C GLN A 69 -7.97 -15.89 7.36
N TYR A 70 -7.95 -17.22 7.50
CA TYR A 70 -7.90 -18.12 6.36
C TYR A 70 -9.32 -18.38 5.87
N PRO A 71 -9.74 -17.85 4.71
CA PRO A 71 -11.09 -18.07 4.23
C PRO A 71 -11.21 -19.52 3.78
N SER A 72 -12.05 -20.30 4.45
CA SER A 72 -12.37 -21.67 4.04
C SER A 72 -13.43 -21.67 2.94
N GLY A 73 -13.35 -22.61 2.01
CA GLY A 73 -14.33 -22.79 0.92
C GLY A 73 -14.22 -21.83 -0.25
N TYR A 74 -13.20 -20.97 -0.29
CA TYR A 74 -12.92 -20.10 -1.44
C TYR A 74 -11.89 -20.71 -2.38
N ASP A 75 -12.02 -20.37 -3.66
CA ASP A 75 -11.07 -20.74 -4.70
C ASP A 75 -9.68 -20.15 -4.40
N LYS A 76 -8.65 -20.92 -4.75
CA LYS A 76 -7.26 -20.46 -4.75
C LYS A 76 -6.74 -20.40 -6.18
N VAL A 77 -6.14 -19.28 -6.52
CA VAL A 77 -5.43 -19.07 -7.78
C VAL A 77 -4.01 -18.63 -7.49
N TYR A 78 -3.11 -18.80 -8.44
CA TYR A 78 -1.70 -18.39 -8.30
C TYR A 78 -1.37 -17.12 -9.09
N SER A 79 -2.30 -16.66 -9.91
CA SER A 79 -2.26 -15.36 -10.55
C SER A 79 -3.66 -14.83 -10.83
N ILE A 80 -3.74 -13.51 -10.99
CA ILE A 80 -4.92 -12.77 -11.42
C ILE A 80 -4.57 -12.23 -12.80
N ARG A 81 -5.40 -12.52 -13.81
CA ARG A 81 -5.24 -11.96 -15.15
C ARG A 81 -6.40 -11.04 -15.44
N ILE A 82 -6.10 -9.79 -15.71
CA ILE A 82 -7.07 -8.77 -16.12
C ILE A 82 -6.42 -8.06 -17.31
N SER A 83 -7.18 -7.95 -18.40
CA SER A 83 -6.68 -7.42 -19.68
C SER A 83 -5.34 -8.10 -20.07
N ASP A 84 -4.32 -7.30 -20.36
CA ASP A 84 -2.98 -7.73 -20.77
C ASP A 84 -2.02 -7.94 -19.58
N LEU A 85 -2.45 -7.68 -18.35
CA LEU A 85 -1.62 -7.80 -17.16
C LEU A 85 -1.95 -9.07 -16.37
N GLU A 86 -0.89 -9.74 -15.92
CA GLU A 86 -0.97 -10.84 -14.95
C GLU A 86 -0.23 -10.47 -13.67
N TYR A 87 -0.91 -10.63 -12.55
CA TYR A 87 -0.41 -10.33 -11.21
C TYR A 87 -0.28 -11.62 -10.42
N ALA A 88 0.87 -11.84 -9.80
CA ALA A 88 1.10 -12.92 -8.86
C ALA A 88 1.80 -12.39 -7.61
N VAL A 89 1.60 -13.08 -6.48
CA VAL A 89 2.31 -12.76 -5.25
C VAL A 89 3.33 -13.86 -4.98
N ARG A 90 4.56 -13.46 -4.67
CA ARG A 90 5.70 -14.35 -4.46
C ARG A 90 6.25 -14.22 -3.05
N ASP A 91 6.77 -15.32 -2.50
CA ASP A 91 7.55 -15.28 -1.25
C ASP A 91 9.00 -14.83 -1.51
N ALA A 92 9.80 -14.77 -0.44
CA ALA A 92 11.22 -14.39 -0.53
C ALA A 92 12.08 -15.32 -1.41
N ASN A 93 11.63 -16.55 -1.67
CA ASN A 93 12.29 -17.53 -2.53
C ASN A 93 11.64 -17.57 -3.94
N PHE A 94 10.80 -16.60 -4.26
CA PHE A 94 10.07 -16.49 -5.52
C PHE A 94 9.01 -17.60 -5.78
N ASN A 95 8.60 -18.34 -4.74
CA ASN A 95 7.52 -19.31 -4.85
C ASN A 95 6.16 -18.60 -4.92
N SER A 96 5.21 -19.16 -5.67
CA SER A 96 3.85 -18.60 -5.75
C SER A 96 3.13 -18.70 -4.40
N ILE A 97 2.63 -17.57 -3.90
CA ILE A 97 1.70 -17.53 -2.77
C ILE A 97 0.28 -17.65 -3.31
N PRO A 98 -0.55 -18.58 -2.80
CA PRO A 98 -1.93 -18.72 -3.28
C PRO A 98 -2.74 -17.49 -2.91
N ILE A 99 -3.45 -16.96 -3.90
CA ILE A 99 -4.41 -15.88 -3.77
C ILE A 99 -5.79 -16.51 -3.64
N THR A 100 -6.43 -16.27 -2.51
CA THR A 100 -7.82 -16.64 -2.30
C THR A 100 -8.70 -15.63 -3.03
N ARG A 101 -9.63 -16.11 -3.85
CA ARG A 101 -10.60 -15.27 -4.56
C ARG A 101 -12.04 -15.64 -4.21
N ARG A 102 -12.91 -14.64 -4.14
CA ARG A 102 -14.37 -14.82 -4.04
C ARG A 102 -15.07 -13.79 -4.90
N TYR A 103 -16.14 -14.19 -5.58
CA TYR A 103 -16.95 -13.24 -6.33
C TYR A 103 -17.96 -12.59 -5.37
N ASN A 104 -17.95 -11.27 -5.28
CA ASN A 104 -18.94 -10.50 -4.53
C ASN A 104 -20.04 -10.06 -5.51
N ALA A 105 -21.15 -10.79 -5.51
CA ALA A 105 -22.28 -10.53 -6.41
C ALA A 105 -22.93 -9.15 -6.20
N SER A 106 -22.96 -8.65 -4.95
CA SER A 106 -23.53 -7.33 -4.64
C SER A 106 -22.70 -6.18 -5.22
N MET A 107 -21.39 -6.37 -5.36
CA MET A 107 -20.47 -5.39 -5.93
C MET A 107 -20.08 -5.70 -7.38
N GLY A 108 -20.51 -6.84 -7.93
CA GLY A 108 -20.15 -7.26 -9.28
C GLY A 108 -18.64 -7.49 -9.50
N GLN A 109 -17.87 -7.78 -8.45
CA GLN A 109 -16.41 -7.82 -8.53
C GLN A 109 -15.79 -8.99 -7.76
N TRP A 110 -14.65 -9.45 -8.24
CA TRP A 110 -13.81 -10.38 -7.51
C TRP A 110 -13.10 -9.69 -6.36
N GLN A 111 -13.03 -10.36 -5.23
CA GLN A 111 -12.27 -9.93 -4.06
C GLN A 111 -11.12 -10.90 -3.86
N TYR A 112 -9.91 -10.35 -3.75
CA TYR A 112 -8.69 -11.12 -3.63
C TYR A 112 -8.07 -10.92 -2.25
N SER A 113 -7.51 -11.99 -1.71
CA SER A 113 -6.79 -11.94 -0.45
C SER A 113 -5.65 -12.95 -0.41
N ILE A 114 -4.58 -12.61 0.29
CA ILE A 114 -3.47 -13.51 0.61
C ILE A 114 -3.35 -13.70 2.12
N PRO A 115 -2.79 -14.83 2.57
CA PRO A 115 -2.54 -15.04 4.00
C PRO A 115 -1.50 -14.06 4.52
N ALA A 116 -1.82 -13.39 5.63
CA ALA A 116 -0.93 -12.51 6.36
C ALA A 116 -0.37 -13.23 7.59
N ARG A 117 0.96 -13.31 7.73
CA ARG A 117 1.62 -13.82 8.93
C ARG A 117 2.77 -12.89 9.32
N SER A 118 3.04 -12.79 10.61
CA SER A 118 4.19 -12.01 11.10
C SER A 118 5.49 -12.54 10.48
N GLY A 119 6.32 -11.63 9.97
CA GLY A 119 7.60 -11.97 9.32
C GLY A 119 7.51 -12.54 7.91
N MET A 120 6.32 -12.65 7.31
CA MET A 120 6.22 -13.01 5.90
C MET A 120 6.57 -11.83 4.99
N ASN A 121 7.50 -12.06 4.07
CA ASN A 121 7.81 -11.15 2.99
C ASN A 121 7.06 -11.56 1.72
N TYR A 122 6.57 -10.57 1.01
CA TYR A 122 5.83 -10.74 -0.23
C TYR A 122 6.44 -9.85 -1.31
N GLN A 123 6.47 -10.34 -2.53
CA GLN A 123 6.82 -9.57 -3.71
C GLN A 123 5.64 -9.60 -4.68
N LEU A 124 5.28 -8.44 -5.23
CA LEU A 124 4.32 -8.36 -6.32
C LEU A 124 5.06 -8.62 -7.63
N TYR A 125 4.69 -9.70 -8.32
CA TYR A 125 5.18 -10.02 -9.65
C TYR A 125 4.13 -9.66 -10.68
N ILE A 126 4.52 -8.83 -11.66
CA ILE A 126 3.63 -8.37 -12.72
C ILE A 126 4.23 -8.76 -14.05
N ARG A 127 3.42 -9.35 -14.92
CA ARG A 127 3.79 -9.67 -16.30
C ARG A 127 2.87 -8.96 -17.26
N ASN A 128 3.49 -8.18 -18.15
CA ASN A 128 2.81 -7.57 -19.29
C ASN A 128 2.82 -8.54 -20.48
N TYR A 129 1.64 -8.89 -20.99
CA TYR A 129 1.46 -9.67 -22.21
C TYR A 129 1.20 -8.81 -23.45
N SER A 130 1.04 -7.49 -23.30
CA SER A 130 0.90 -6.59 -24.43
C SER A 130 2.18 -6.55 -25.26
N HIS A 131 2.01 -6.48 -26.58
CA HIS A 131 3.12 -6.40 -27.55
C HIS A 131 3.52 -4.96 -27.86
N ASP A 132 2.64 -3.99 -27.63
CA ASP A 132 2.79 -2.61 -28.08
C ASP A 132 2.56 -1.57 -26.98
N THR A 133 2.06 -2.00 -25.81
CA THR A 133 1.73 -1.11 -24.71
C THR A 133 2.66 -1.37 -23.53
N ASN A 134 3.29 -0.31 -23.03
CA ASN A 134 4.02 -0.33 -21.77
C ASN A 134 3.15 0.24 -20.66
N TYR A 135 3.17 -0.41 -19.49
CA TYR A 135 2.41 0.02 -18.33
C TYR A 135 3.34 0.58 -17.26
N GLU A 136 2.97 1.72 -16.68
CA GLU A 136 3.51 2.17 -15.42
C GLU A 136 2.77 1.48 -14.27
N ILE A 137 3.52 0.94 -13.32
CA ILE A 137 2.96 0.32 -12.11
C ILE A 137 3.15 1.27 -10.94
N VAL A 138 2.05 1.56 -10.23
CA VAL A 138 2.03 2.36 -9.00
C VAL A 138 1.45 1.48 -7.89
N ALA A 139 2.22 1.24 -6.83
CA ALA A 139 1.87 0.37 -5.69
C ALA A 139 2.36 0.94 -4.37
#